data_AF-A0A661JY16-F1
#
_entry.id   AF-A0A661JY16-F1
#
_cell.length_a   1.000
_cell.length_b   1.000
_cell.length_c   1.000
_cell.angle_alpha   90.00
_cell.angle_beta   90.00
_cell.angle_gamma   90.00
#
_symmetry.space_group_name_H-M   'P 1'
#
loop_
_entity.id
_entity.type
_entity.pdbx_description
1 polymer ?
#
loop_
_entity_poly.entity_id
_entity_poly.type
_entity_poly.pdbx_seq_one_letter_code
_entity_poly.pdbx_strand_id
1 'polypeptide(L)' 'IKLNPRNGLAHLLLGYCAWQLDNKKLAVRELNAASKHKRYREQAQMALNIIKETEDLGQNTKD' A
#
# COMPACT_ATOMS: atom_id res chain seq x y z
N ILE A 1 -11.23 -5.86 10.93
CA ILE A 1 -11.63 -4.43 11.06
C ILE A 1 -12.40 -4.04 9.80
N LYS A 2 -13.56 -3.40 9.93
CA LYS A 2 -14.32 -2.86 8.80
C LYS A 2 -14.09 -1.35 8.75
N LEU A 3 -13.24 -0.91 7.82
CA LEU A 3 -12.98 0.52 7.63
C LEU A 3 -14.14 1.18 6.87
N ASN A 4 -14.38 2.46 7.17
CA ASN A 4 -15.26 3.26 6.33
C ASN A 4 -14.59 3.39 4.94
N PRO A 5 -15.23 2.90 3.86
CA PRO A 5 -14.64 2.92 2.51
C PRO A 5 -14.35 4.33 1.99
N ARG A 6 -14.98 5.35 2.60
CA ARG A 6 -14.74 6.77 2.27
C ARG A 6 -13.61 7.41 3.07
N ASN A 7 -13.01 6.71 4.04
CA ASN A 7 -11.92 7.26 4.84
C ASN A 7 -10.57 6.88 4.22
N GLY A 8 -10.13 7.69 3.26
CA GLY A 8 -8.84 7.47 2.58
C GLY A 8 -7.62 7.48 3.53
N LEU A 9 -7.68 8.23 4.64
CA LEU A 9 -6.60 8.24 5.64
C LEU A 9 -6.49 6.89 6.36
N ALA A 10 -7.63 6.32 6.76
CA ALA A 10 -7.64 5.02 7.44
C ALA A 10 -7.07 3.92 6.55
N HIS A 11 -7.45 3.93 5.26
CA HIS A 11 -6.89 3.02 4.27
C HIS A 11 -5.38 3.25 4.05
N LEU A 12 -4.91 4.50 3.99
CA LEU A 12 -3.49 4.83 3.85
C LEU A 12 -2.68 4.30 5.04
N LEU A 13 -3.12 4.59 6.27
CA LEU A 13 -2.42 4.17 7.48
C LEU A 13 -2.42 2.64 7.64
N LEU A 14 -3.56 1.98 7.39
CA LEU A 14 -3.61 0.52 7.42
C LEU A 14 -2.67 -0.09 6.36
N GLY A 15 -2.58 0.53 5.19
CA GLY A 15 -1.65 0.14 4.14
C GLY A 15 -0.18 0.18 4.61
N TYR A 16 0.24 1.30 5.23
CA TYR A 16 1.59 1.42 5.79
C TYR A 16 1.86 0.42 6.91
N CYS A 17 0.94 0.26 7.87
CA CYS A 17 1.11 -0.71 8.95
C CYS A 17 1.20 -2.14 8.42
N ALA A 18 0.35 -2.50 7.45
CA ALA A 18 0.38 -3.81 6.83
C ALA A 18 1.71 -4.08 6.11
N TRP A 19 2.27 -3.06 5.44
CA TRP A 19 3.57 -3.18 4.78
C TRP A 19 4.71 -3.39 5.79
N GLN A 20 4.73 -2.64 6.90
CA GLN A 20 5.71 -2.80 7.97
C GLN A 20 5.65 -4.18 8.65
N LEU A 21 4.47 -4.82 8.65
CA LEU A 21 4.26 -6.17 9.17
C LEU A 21 4.48 -7.27 8.11
N ASP A 22 5.10 -6.93 6.97
CA ASP A 22 5.32 -7.80 5.80
C ASP A 22 4.03 -8.45 5.23
N ASN A 23 2.86 -7.90 5.58
CA ASN A 23 1.59 -8.31 4.99
C ASN A 23 1.33 -7.53 3.69
N LYS A 24 2.15 -7.83 2.67
CA LYS A 24 2.15 -7.12 1.38
C LYS A 24 0.78 -7.14 0.69
N LYS A 25 0.10 -8.29 0.71
CA LYS A 25 -1.24 -8.42 0.10
C LYS A 25 -2.24 -7.44 0.72
N LEU A 26 -2.23 -7.29 2.05
CA LEU A 26 -3.07 -6.32 2.72
C LEU A 26 -2.61 -4.89 2.41
N ALA A 27 -1.31 -4.62 2.44
CA ALA A 27 -0.76 -3.30 2.14
C ALA A 27 -1.22 -2.78 0.77
N VAL A 28 -1.02 -3.58 -0.29
CA VAL A 28 -1.41 -3.23 -1.66
C VAL A 28 -2.92 -2.98 -1.75
N ARG A 29 -3.75 -3.81 -1.11
CA ARG A 29 -5.21 -3.63 -1.13
C ARG A 29 -5.62 -2.30 -0.52
N GLU A 30 -5.10 -1.96 0.64
CA GLU A 30 -5.50 -0.76 1.38
C GLU A 30 -4.92 0.51 0.75
N LEU A 31 -3.68 0.46 0.24
CA LEU A 31 -3.09 1.56 -0.52
C LEU A 31 -3.86 1.83 -1.83
N ASN A 32 -4.32 0.80 -2.53
CA ASN A 32 -5.21 0.97 -3.69
C ASN A 32 -6.57 1.57 -3.32
N ALA A 33 -7.08 1.32 -2.12
CA ALA A 33 -8.30 1.97 -1.63
C ALA A 33 -8.03 3.46 -1.32
N ALA A 34 -6.88 3.77 -0.70
CA ALA A 34 -6.45 5.14 -0.42
C ALA A 34 -6.22 5.95 -1.71
N SER A 35 -5.68 5.35 -2.77
CA SER A 35 -5.34 6.06 -4.01
C SER A 35 -6.55 6.62 -4.77
N LYS A 36 -7.75 6.06 -4.52
CA LYS A 36 -9.02 6.56 -5.05
C LYS A 36 -9.40 7.93 -4.48
N HIS A 37 -8.84 8.32 -3.33
CA HIS A 37 -9.10 9.60 -2.68
C HIS A 37 -8.09 10.66 -3.13
N LYS A 38 -8.57 11.76 -3.72
CA LYS A 38 -7.71 12.84 -4.27
C LYS A 38 -6.64 13.32 -3.29
N ARG A 39 -6.98 13.44 -2.01
CA ARG A 39 -6.06 13.90 -0.94
C ARG A 39 -4.88 12.94 -0.69
N TYR A 40 -5.07 11.64 -0.90
CA TYR A 40 -4.09 10.60 -0.54
C TYR A 40 -3.52 9.87 -1.75
N ARG A 41 -3.92 10.25 -2.97
CA ARG A 41 -3.56 9.57 -4.21
C ARG A 41 -2.06 9.47 -4.40
N GLU A 42 -1.36 10.59 -4.29
CA GLU A 42 0.08 10.66 -4.53
C GLU A 42 0.87 9.83 -3.51
N GLN A 43 0.51 9.96 -2.22
CA GLN A 43 1.14 9.21 -1.13
C GLN A 43 0.93 7.70 -1.28
N ALA A 44 -0.31 7.29 -1.59
CA ALA A 44 -0.64 5.89 -1.82
C ALA A 44 0.08 5.33 -3.05
N GLN A 45 0.16 6.09 -4.13
CA GLN A 45 0.84 5.67 -5.36
C GLN A 45 2.36 5.54 -5.15
N MET A 46 2.96 6.48 -4.42
CA MET A 46 4.38 6.39 -4.05
C MET A 46 4.66 5.11 -3.26
N ALA A 47 3.84 4.79 -2.25
CA ALA A 47 3.98 3.56 -1.48
C ALA A 47 3.82 2.29 -2.34
N LEU A 48 2.86 2.27 -3.27
CA LEU A 48 2.67 1.16 -4.21
C LEU A 48 3.87 0.97 -5.14
N ASN A 49 4.46 2.05 -5.62
CA ASN A 49 5.64 1.99 -6.48
C ASN A 49 6.84 1.39 -5.73
N ILE A 50 7.08 1.84 -4.48
CA ILE A 50 8.18 1.30 -3.67
C ILE A 50 7.97 -0.18 -3.38
N ILE A 51 6.74 -0.59 -3.01
CA ILE A 51 6.42 -2.01 -2.80
C ILE A 51 6.77 -2.83 -4.04
N LYS A 52 6.38 -2.37 -5.23
CA LYS A 52 6.68 -3.04 -6.50
C LYS A 52 8.19 -3.13 -6.77
N GLU A 53 8.92 -2.03 -6.63
CA GLU A 53 10.37 -2.00 -6.84
C GLU A 53 11.12 -2.97 -5.90
N THR A 54 10.67 -3.08 -4.64
CA THR A 54 11.24 -4.06 -3.70
C THR A 54 10.94 -5.52 -4.05
N GLU A 55 9.86 -5.78 -4.79
CA GLU A 55 9.56 -7.13 -5.30
C GLU A 55 10.46 -7.47 -6.49
N ASP A 56 10.63 -6.54 -7.42
CA ASP A 56 11.46 -6.71 -8.61
C ASP A 56 12.94 -6.95 -8.20
N LEU A 57 13.44 -6.25 -7.18
CA LEU A 57 14.79 -6.47 -6.63
C LEU A 57 14.95 -7.80 -5.88
N GLY A 58 13.90 -8.25 -5.19
CA GLY A 58 13.92 -9.52 -4.45
C GLY A 58 13.82 -10.77 -5.33
N GLN A 59 13.39 -10.61 -6.59
CA GLN A 59 13.37 -11.68 -7.59
C GLN A 59 14.70 -11.79 -8.33
N ASN A 60 15.35 -10.66 -8.66
CA ASN A 60 16.66 -10.64 -9.35
C ASN A 60 17.85 -11.17 -8.54
N THR A 61 17.69 -11.45 -7.25
CA THR A 61 18.76 -11.97 -6.38
C THR A 61 18.65 -13.48 -6.13
N LYS A 62 17.68 -14.15 -6.78
CA LYS A 62 17.43 -15.60 -6.64
C LYS A 62 17.90 -16.45 -7.84
N ASP A 63 18.56 -15.82 -8.82
CA ASP A 63 19.13 -16.47 -10.01
C ASP A 63 20.66 -16.59 -9.92
#